data_AF-A0A257SRK3-F1
#
_entry.id   AF-A0A257SRK3-F1
#
_cell.length_a   1.000
_cell.length_b   1.000
_cell.length_c   1.000
_cell.angle_alpha   90.00
_cell.angle_beta   90.00
_cell.angle_gamma   90.00
#
_symmetry.space_group_name_H-M   'P 1'
#
loop_
_entity.id
_entity.type
_entity.pdbx_description
1 polymer ?
#
loop_
_entity_poly.entity_id
_entity_poly.type
_entity_poly.pdbx_seq_one_letter_code
_entity_poly.pdbx_strand_id
1 'polypeptide(L)'
;MLLPPKTACGPNHAYGRYRSMISLGPRHGRRVPYPPPIPSPSAVCPPGRRTPSFPIEPLEQHPTADRHVATSMTSHGPIQQLGARVPAAPSRARPDAAVRTLSKEHPMEQSAQPQEDDGWDTNTRILHWLLVGTVTFQLLSSLFMADVPTQFLFPIHELIGLATGACVVVFWIHVSRNGDLRILLPWNQAGAAAIGRDLFGLLRGRLPPAGRRVGLSSFVHGLGLLALTGSGFTGLILFFLAPLGSHAGPSDAVDFTNMSLDHKFFGELIWAYLIGHVLFALLHQFRSGHVLGGIFRFPSEKRPGAD
;
A
#
# COMPACT_ATOMS: atom_id res chain seq x y z
N MET A 1 -21.72 43.16 41.60
CA MET A 1 -21.04 41.87 41.85
C MET A 1 -20.17 41.60 40.63
N LEU A 2 -18.88 41.92 40.72
CA LEU A 2 -17.93 41.98 39.59
C LEU A 2 -17.18 40.66 39.47
N LEU A 3 -17.19 40.06 38.27
CA LEU A 3 -16.36 38.90 37.93
C LEU A 3 -14.93 39.36 37.60
N PRO A 4 -13.88 38.62 38.00
CA PRO A 4 -12.50 38.97 37.67
C PRO A 4 -12.13 38.62 36.22
N PRO A 5 -11.19 39.36 35.60
CA PRO A 5 -10.70 39.06 34.25
C PRO A 5 -9.78 37.83 34.24
N LYS A 6 -10.01 36.93 33.28
CA LYS A 6 -9.11 35.81 32.96
C LYS A 6 -7.81 36.36 32.38
N THR A 7 -6.71 36.26 33.13
CA THR A 7 -5.36 36.43 32.58
C THR A 7 -5.01 35.22 31.73
N ALA A 8 -4.99 35.40 30.41
CA ALA A 8 -4.44 34.45 29.46
C ALA A 8 -2.91 34.55 29.47
N CYS A 9 -2.24 33.60 30.12
CA CYS A 9 -0.87 33.21 29.78
C CYS A 9 -0.95 31.80 29.19
N GLY A 10 -1.08 31.71 27.87
CA GLY A 10 -0.92 30.47 27.14
C GLY A 10 0.58 30.17 26.91
N PRO A 11 0.99 28.90 26.81
CA PRO A 11 2.33 28.54 26.39
C PRO A 11 2.37 28.54 24.85
N ASN A 12 2.93 29.59 24.26
CA ASN A 12 3.35 29.59 22.86
C ASN A 12 4.87 29.78 22.79
N HIS A 13 5.47 29.04 21.84
CA HIS A 13 6.87 29.10 21.37
C HIS A 13 7.90 28.18 22.06
N ALA A 14 7.85 26.91 21.69
CA ALA A 14 9.04 26.06 21.61
C ALA A 14 9.01 25.16 20.37
N TYR A 15 9.00 25.77 19.17
CA TYR A 15 9.43 25.09 17.94
C TYR A 15 10.66 25.82 17.40
N GLY A 16 11.81 25.42 17.92
CA GLY A 16 13.12 25.81 17.42
C GLY A 16 13.53 24.94 16.23
N ARG A 17 13.71 25.59 15.07
CA ARG A 17 14.75 25.33 14.06
C ARG A 17 15.25 23.89 13.92
N TYR A 18 14.71 23.16 12.94
CA TYR A 18 15.52 22.30 12.09
C TYR A 18 15.65 22.95 10.72
N ARG A 19 16.74 23.69 10.51
CA ARG A 19 17.09 24.26 9.21
C ARG A 19 18.50 23.84 8.83
N SER A 20 18.55 22.98 7.80
CA SER A 20 19.59 22.88 6.78
C SER A 20 21.04 22.61 7.20
N MET A 21 21.51 21.40 6.92
CA MET A 21 22.86 21.20 6.38
C MET A 21 22.75 20.50 5.02
N ILE A 22 22.54 21.28 3.97
CA ILE A 22 23.01 20.92 2.62
C ILE A 22 23.96 22.04 2.20
N SER A 23 25.25 21.75 2.33
CA SER A 23 26.36 22.57 1.88
C SER A 23 26.43 22.49 0.35
N LEU A 24 26.11 23.60 -0.33
CA LEU A 24 26.46 23.81 -1.74
C LEU A 24 27.49 24.94 -1.80
N GLY A 25 28.59 24.65 -2.50
CA GLY A 25 29.77 25.48 -2.64
C GLY A 25 29.59 26.79 -3.44
N PRO A 26 30.72 27.46 -3.75
CA PRO A 26 30.79 28.91 -3.75
C PRO A 26 30.33 29.54 -5.07
N ARG A 27 29.46 30.54 -4.99
CA ARG A 27 29.27 31.53 -6.06
C ARG A 27 29.81 32.89 -5.62
N HIS A 28 30.69 33.43 -6.47
CA HIS A 28 31.27 34.74 -6.38
C HIS A 28 30.25 35.87 -6.28
N GLY A 29 30.54 36.83 -5.38
CA GLY A 29 30.57 38.25 -5.75
C GLY A 29 29.25 39.01 -5.82
N ARG A 30 28.71 39.38 -4.66
CA ARG A 30 28.13 40.72 -4.38
C ARG A 30 27.86 40.85 -2.88
N ARG A 31 28.61 41.70 -2.18
CA ARG A 31 28.34 42.06 -0.79
C ARG A 31 27.14 43.01 -0.77
N VAL A 32 25.99 42.52 -0.34
CA VAL A 32 24.87 43.39 0.06
C VAL A 32 25.13 43.80 1.51
N PRO A 33 25.11 45.10 1.87
CA PRO A 33 25.30 45.52 3.25
C PRO A 33 24.15 45.01 4.11
N TYR A 34 24.48 44.26 5.17
CA TYR A 34 23.52 43.87 6.20
C TYR A 34 23.05 45.11 6.97
N PRO A 35 21.75 45.26 7.25
CA PRO A 35 21.28 46.26 8.19
C PRO A 35 21.83 45.99 9.61
N PRO A 36 22.06 47.04 10.41
CA PRO A 36 22.53 46.87 11.79
C PRO A 36 21.54 46.07 12.63
N PRO A 37 22.02 45.31 13.63
CA PRO A 37 21.15 44.53 14.51
C PRO A 37 20.21 45.46 15.28
N ILE A 38 18.92 45.14 15.24
CA ILE A 38 17.88 45.76 16.07
C ILE A 38 18.21 45.39 17.53
N PRO A 39 18.27 46.36 18.46
CA PRO A 39 18.51 46.06 19.86
C PRO A 39 17.37 45.21 20.43
N SER A 40 17.74 44.08 21.05
CA SER A 40 16.83 43.20 21.76
C SER A 40 16.09 43.97 22.86
N PRO A 41 14.76 43.82 23.01
CA PRO A 41 14.07 44.36 24.17
C PRO A 41 14.57 43.63 25.41
N SER A 42 15.26 44.36 26.28
CA SER A 42 15.63 43.92 27.62
C SER A 42 14.37 43.53 28.38
N ALA A 43 14.14 42.23 28.54
CA ALA A 43 13.13 41.71 29.44
C ALA A 43 13.57 42.02 30.88
N VAL A 44 13.06 43.13 31.42
CA VAL A 44 13.13 43.43 32.84
C VAL A 44 12.20 42.45 33.55
N CYS A 45 12.77 41.36 34.09
CA CYS A 45 12.06 40.53 35.06
C CYS A 45 11.94 41.30 36.39
N PRO A 46 10.73 41.43 36.98
CA PRO A 46 10.59 42.02 38.30
C PRO A 46 11.24 41.09 39.35
N PRO A 47 11.98 41.63 40.33
CA PRO A 47 12.54 40.84 41.42
C PRO A 47 11.43 40.49 42.40
N GLY A 48 11.27 39.20 42.70
CA GLY A 48 10.45 38.77 43.84
C GLY A 48 9.42 37.71 43.51
N ARG A 49 9.87 36.48 43.24
CA ARG A 49 9.09 35.30 43.60
C ARG A 49 10.04 34.21 44.06
N ARG A 50 10.02 33.95 45.38
CA ARG A 50 10.72 32.83 46.00
C ARG A 50 10.15 31.54 45.41
N THR A 51 11.01 30.76 44.78
CA THR A 51 10.69 29.39 44.38
C THR A 51 10.52 28.54 45.65
N PRO A 52 9.45 27.74 45.78
CA PRO A 52 9.38 26.72 46.82
C PRO A 52 10.43 25.66 46.52
N SER A 53 11.31 25.43 47.49
CA SER A 53 12.27 24.32 47.53
C SER A 53 11.49 23.01 47.63
N PHE A 54 11.48 22.23 46.56
CA PHE A 54 11.01 20.84 46.59
C PHE A 54 12.11 19.95 47.20
N PRO A 55 11.76 19.03 48.11
CA PRO A 55 12.70 18.05 48.64
C PRO A 55 13.10 17.06 47.53
N ILE A 56 14.41 16.87 47.38
CA ILE A 56 14.99 15.86 46.51
C ILE A 56 14.80 14.50 47.19
N GLU A 57 13.94 13.67 46.61
CA GLU A 57 13.76 12.27 47.02
C GLU A 57 14.94 11.43 46.46
N PRO A 58 15.56 10.53 47.25
CA PRO A 58 16.68 9.73 46.78
C PRO A 58 16.24 8.69 45.74
N LEU A 59 17.01 8.58 44.66
CA LEU A 59 16.89 7.59 43.60
C LEU A 59 17.03 6.16 44.19
N GLU A 60 15.94 5.40 44.24
CA GLU A 60 16.00 3.95 44.50
C GLU A 60 16.67 3.25 43.31
N GLN A 61 17.73 2.51 43.62
CA GLN A 61 18.48 1.68 42.69
C GLN A 61 17.72 0.39 42.41
N HIS A 62 17.22 0.21 41.19
CA HIS A 62 16.69 -1.07 40.74
C HIS A 62 17.82 -2.03 40.32
N PRO A 63 17.76 -3.31 40.76
CA PRO A 63 18.77 -4.31 40.41
C PRO A 63 18.61 -4.81 38.97
N THR A 64 19.77 -4.96 38.33
CA THR A 64 20.00 -5.63 37.05
C THR A 64 19.50 -7.08 37.10
N ALA A 65 18.56 -7.44 36.23
CA ALA A 65 18.14 -8.82 36.02
C ALA A 65 18.79 -9.39 34.76
N ASP A 66 19.43 -10.54 34.96
CA ASP A 66 20.32 -11.24 34.06
C ASP A 66 19.66 -11.78 32.77
N ARG A 67 20.46 -11.69 31.71
CA ARG A 67 20.33 -12.42 30.45
C ARG A 67 20.55 -13.92 30.70
N HIS A 68 19.54 -14.74 30.40
CA HIS A 68 19.79 -16.14 30.03
C HIS A 68 19.35 -16.39 28.59
N VAL A 69 20.38 -16.53 27.76
CA VAL A 69 20.37 -17.11 26.41
C VAL A 69 20.14 -18.61 26.55
N ALA A 70 19.08 -19.12 25.93
CA ALA A 70 18.90 -20.56 25.72
C ALA A 70 18.78 -20.82 24.21
N THR A 71 19.93 -21.12 23.62
CA THR A 71 20.09 -21.70 22.29
C THR A 71 19.70 -23.18 22.38
N SER A 72 18.67 -23.62 21.66
CA SER A 72 18.38 -25.04 21.47
C SER A 72 18.48 -25.39 19.98
N MET A 73 19.57 -26.06 19.64
CA MET A 73 19.77 -26.80 18.40
C MET A 73 19.04 -28.14 18.50
N THR A 74 18.14 -28.43 17.56
CA THR A 74 17.70 -29.80 17.26
C THR A 74 17.80 -29.98 15.74
N SER A 75 18.91 -30.52 15.27
CA SER A 75 19.16 -31.96 15.01
C SER A 75 18.30 -32.51 13.87
N HIS A 76 18.96 -32.69 12.74
CA HIS A 76 18.53 -33.38 11.53
C HIS A 76 17.99 -34.79 11.81
N GLY A 77 16.90 -35.15 11.11
CA GLY A 77 16.45 -36.53 10.90
C GLY A 77 16.45 -36.88 9.40
N PRO A 78 16.75 -38.13 9.01
CA PRO A 78 17.09 -38.47 7.63
C PRO A 78 15.88 -38.73 6.73
N ILE A 79 16.10 -38.43 5.45
CA ILE A 79 15.26 -38.72 4.29
C ILE A 79 15.09 -40.24 4.15
N GLN A 80 13.85 -40.72 4.23
CA GLN A 80 13.47 -42.04 3.70
C GLN A 80 12.87 -41.85 2.30
N GLN A 81 13.64 -42.29 1.31
CA GLN A 81 13.16 -42.58 -0.05
C GLN A 81 12.21 -43.77 0.02
N LEU A 82 10.97 -43.60 -0.45
CA LEU A 82 10.08 -44.72 -0.74
C LEU A 82 9.72 -44.67 -2.23
N GLY A 83 10.39 -45.54 -2.99
CA GLY A 83 10.03 -45.87 -4.36
C GLY A 83 8.90 -46.90 -4.38
N ALA A 84 7.89 -46.66 -5.22
CA ALA A 84 6.96 -47.69 -5.68
C ALA A 84 6.42 -47.28 -7.06
N ARG A 85 6.97 -47.90 -8.11
CA ARG A 85 6.31 -48.90 -8.97
C ARG A 85 5.14 -48.36 -9.80
N VAL A 86 5.48 -48.09 -11.06
CA VAL A 86 4.61 -48.11 -12.24
C VAL A 86 4.09 -49.54 -12.46
N PRO A 87 2.77 -49.74 -12.68
CA PRO A 87 2.27 -50.87 -13.44
C PRO A 87 1.78 -50.46 -14.83
N ALA A 88 2.09 -51.35 -15.76
CA ALA A 88 1.85 -51.29 -17.19
C ALA A 88 0.37 -51.24 -17.58
N ALA A 89 0.13 -50.63 -18.74
CA ALA A 89 -1.11 -50.68 -19.48
C ALA A 89 -1.43 -52.08 -20.02
N PRO A 90 -2.72 -52.43 -20.16
CA PRO A 90 -3.16 -53.42 -21.14
C PRO A 90 -3.83 -52.75 -22.34
N SER A 91 -3.23 -53.01 -23.50
CA SER A 91 -3.82 -52.94 -24.84
C SER A 91 -5.08 -53.82 -24.94
N ARG A 92 -6.16 -53.33 -25.56
CA ARG A 92 -7.13 -54.16 -26.31
C ARG A 92 -8.07 -53.34 -27.22
N ALA A 93 -7.83 -53.51 -28.52
CA ALA A 93 -8.78 -53.83 -29.60
C ALA A 93 -10.13 -53.07 -29.78
N ARG A 94 -10.27 -52.46 -30.97
CA ARG A 94 -11.48 -52.23 -31.81
C ARG A 94 -12.26 -53.55 -32.07
N PRO A 95 -13.58 -53.58 -32.40
CA PRO A 95 -14.15 -52.91 -33.60
C PRO A 95 -15.64 -52.45 -33.56
N ASP A 96 -15.98 -51.65 -34.58
CA ASP A 96 -17.23 -51.48 -35.34
C ASP A 96 -18.61 -51.83 -34.73
N ALA A 97 -19.52 -50.86 -34.70
CA ALA A 97 -20.93 -51.08 -35.04
C ALA A 97 -21.64 -49.75 -35.34
N ALA A 98 -22.07 -49.61 -36.59
CA ALA A 98 -23.00 -48.59 -37.05
C ALA A 98 -24.37 -48.78 -36.39
N VAL A 99 -24.94 -47.71 -35.80
CA VAL A 99 -26.39 -47.58 -35.64
C VAL A 99 -26.78 -46.15 -36.01
N ARG A 100 -27.46 -46.09 -37.15
CA ARG A 100 -28.15 -44.95 -37.74
C ARG A 100 -29.55 -44.90 -37.11
N THR A 101 -29.87 -43.87 -36.33
CA THR A 101 -31.26 -43.56 -35.95
C THR A 101 -31.50 -42.07 -35.79
N LEU A 102 -32.41 -41.58 -36.65
CA LEU A 102 -33.41 -40.54 -36.42
C LEU A 102 -32.96 -39.11 -36.08
N SER A 103 -32.85 -38.30 -37.14
CA SER A 103 -33.08 -36.85 -37.10
C SER A 103 -34.43 -36.56 -36.44
N LYS A 104 -34.36 -36.05 -35.22
CA LYS A 104 -35.42 -35.24 -34.62
C LYS A 104 -34.93 -33.81 -34.76
N GLU A 105 -35.55 -33.05 -35.67
CA GLU A 105 -35.28 -31.63 -35.82
C GLU A 105 -35.68 -30.93 -34.52
N HIS A 106 -34.68 -30.69 -33.67
CA HIS A 106 -34.79 -29.78 -32.55
C HIS A 106 -34.88 -28.37 -33.14
N PRO A 107 -35.88 -27.56 -32.76
CA PRO A 107 -35.89 -26.15 -33.10
C PRO A 107 -34.56 -25.55 -32.67
N MET A 108 -33.96 -24.75 -33.54
CA MET A 108 -32.71 -24.04 -33.31
C MET A 108 -32.78 -23.32 -31.96
N GLU A 109 -32.30 -23.99 -30.93
CA GLU A 109 -31.95 -23.40 -29.66
C GLU A 109 -30.77 -22.52 -30.02
N GLN A 110 -31.11 -21.26 -30.29
CA GLN A 110 -30.20 -20.18 -30.56
C GLN A 110 -29.26 -20.12 -29.37
N SER A 111 -28.16 -20.87 -29.50
CA SER A 111 -27.14 -20.99 -28.50
C SER A 111 -26.71 -19.58 -28.20
N ALA A 112 -27.07 -19.12 -27.00
CA ALA A 112 -26.64 -17.85 -26.46
C ALA A 112 -25.13 -17.82 -26.64
N GLN A 113 -24.68 -17.08 -27.64
CA GLN A 113 -23.28 -16.87 -27.94
C GLN A 113 -22.66 -16.43 -26.60
N PRO A 114 -21.71 -17.19 -26.04
CA PRO A 114 -21.06 -16.81 -24.79
C PRO A 114 -20.59 -15.38 -24.99
N GLN A 115 -21.10 -14.45 -24.18
CA GLN A 115 -20.57 -13.11 -24.14
C GLN A 115 -19.05 -13.26 -24.05
N GLU A 116 -18.31 -12.78 -25.05
CA GLU A 116 -16.86 -12.66 -24.98
C GLU A 116 -16.57 -11.72 -23.81
N ASP A 117 -16.44 -12.32 -22.63
CA ASP A 117 -16.04 -11.65 -21.42
C ASP A 117 -14.60 -11.20 -21.67
N ASP A 118 -14.34 -9.90 -21.60
CA ASP A 118 -13.01 -9.30 -21.81
C ASP A 118 -11.98 -9.73 -20.72
N GLY A 119 -12.38 -10.67 -19.88
CA GLY A 119 -11.60 -11.34 -18.85
C GLY A 119 -11.72 -10.71 -17.46
N TRP A 120 -12.50 -9.63 -17.31
CA TRP A 120 -12.58 -8.84 -16.08
C TRP A 120 -14.01 -8.72 -15.55
N ASP A 121 -14.26 -9.31 -14.38
CA ASP A 121 -15.55 -9.17 -13.72
C ASP A 121 -15.82 -7.71 -13.28
N THR A 122 -17.10 -7.31 -13.31
CA THR A 122 -17.53 -5.95 -12.97
C THR A 122 -17.10 -5.53 -11.56
N ASN A 123 -17.09 -6.46 -10.59
CA ASN A 123 -16.70 -6.16 -9.22
C ASN A 123 -15.21 -5.79 -9.15
N THR A 124 -14.34 -6.54 -9.84
CA THR A 124 -12.91 -6.19 -9.96
C THR A 124 -12.74 -4.80 -10.56
N ARG A 125 -13.50 -4.43 -11.60
CA ARG A 125 -13.41 -3.09 -12.21
C ARG A 125 -13.80 -1.99 -11.24
N ILE A 126 -14.91 -2.16 -10.52
CA ILE A 126 -15.39 -1.18 -9.53
C ILE A 126 -14.36 -1.02 -8.42
N LEU A 127 -13.88 -2.14 -7.85
CA LEU A 127 -12.89 -2.11 -6.78
C LEU A 127 -11.57 -1.50 -7.24
N HIS A 128 -11.14 -1.79 -8.47
CA HIS A 128 -9.97 -1.18 -9.06
C HIS A 128 -10.14 0.34 -9.22
N TRP A 129 -11.27 0.82 -9.75
CA TRP A 129 -11.57 2.24 -9.84
C TRP A 129 -11.55 2.94 -8.48
N LEU A 130 -12.17 2.34 -7.46
CA LEU A 130 -12.18 2.87 -6.10
C LEU A 130 -10.75 2.97 -5.53
N LEU A 131 -9.96 1.90 -5.67
CA LEU A 131 -8.56 1.90 -5.21
C LEU A 131 -7.72 2.92 -5.96
N VAL A 132 -7.81 2.99 -7.29
CA VAL A 132 -7.05 3.98 -8.10
C VAL A 132 -7.39 5.40 -7.65
N GLY A 133 -8.67 5.73 -7.50
CA GLY A 133 -9.09 7.07 -7.09
C GLY A 133 -8.61 7.43 -5.68
N THR A 134 -8.87 6.55 -4.71
CA THR A 134 -8.52 6.79 -3.30
C THR A 134 -7.01 6.80 -3.07
N VAL A 135 -6.27 5.85 -3.63
CA VAL A 135 -4.80 5.80 -3.50
C VAL A 135 -4.14 7.00 -4.17
N THR A 136 -4.61 7.42 -5.35
CA THR A 136 -4.09 8.64 -6.00
C THR A 136 -4.30 9.86 -5.12
N PHE A 137 -5.48 10.00 -4.52
CA PHE A 137 -5.73 11.07 -3.54
C PHE A 137 -4.77 10.99 -2.35
N GLN A 138 -4.54 9.81 -1.78
CA GLN A 138 -3.64 9.60 -0.64
C GLN A 138 -2.18 9.98 -0.96
N LEU A 139 -1.70 9.60 -2.14
CA LEU A 139 -0.35 9.96 -2.59
C LEU A 139 -0.19 11.45 -2.87
N LEU A 140 -1.19 12.10 -3.47
CA LEU A 140 -1.13 13.54 -3.74
C LEU A 140 -1.27 14.36 -2.46
N SER A 141 -2.22 14.02 -1.60
CA SER A 141 -2.41 14.71 -0.31
C SER A 141 -1.17 14.59 0.58
N SER A 142 -0.51 13.44 0.61
CA SER A 142 0.73 13.27 1.38
C SER A 142 1.90 14.10 0.85
N LEU A 143 1.96 14.39 -0.45
CA LEU A 143 2.95 15.29 -1.03
C LEU A 143 2.76 16.73 -0.58
N PHE A 144 1.51 17.19 -0.55
CA PHE A 144 1.18 18.59 -0.23
C PHE A 144 1.09 18.87 1.28
N MET A 145 0.74 17.89 2.12
CA MET A 145 0.58 18.13 3.56
C MET A 145 1.89 18.50 4.30
N ALA A 146 3.04 18.36 3.63
CA ALA A 146 4.34 18.73 4.19
C ALA A 146 4.51 20.24 4.45
N ASP A 147 3.73 21.07 3.73
CA ASP A 147 3.80 22.53 3.86
C ASP A 147 2.73 23.10 4.80
N VAL A 148 3.09 24.17 5.53
CA VAL A 148 2.18 24.84 6.49
C VAL A 148 0.85 25.29 5.87
N PRO A 149 0.80 25.90 4.66
CA PRO A 149 -0.46 26.37 4.09
C PRO A 149 -1.45 25.24 3.74
N THR A 150 -0.96 24.02 3.62
CA THR A 150 -1.70 22.84 3.17
C THR A 150 -1.89 21.79 4.27
N GLN A 151 -1.53 22.11 5.52
CA GLN A 151 -1.75 21.21 6.66
C GLN A 151 -3.23 20.84 6.89
N PHE A 152 -4.18 21.63 6.37
CA PHE A 152 -5.60 21.26 6.40
C PHE A 152 -5.91 19.95 5.66
N LEU A 153 -5.02 19.50 4.76
CA LEU A 153 -5.13 18.21 4.08
C LEU A 153 -4.88 17.03 5.02
N PHE A 154 -4.20 17.22 6.15
CA PHE A 154 -3.85 16.12 7.07
C PHE A 154 -5.10 15.38 7.61
N PRO A 155 -6.10 16.02 8.23
CA PRO A 155 -7.30 15.31 8.67
C PRO A 155 -8.13 14.72 7.51
N ILE A 156 -8.07 15.31 6.32
CA ILE A 156 -8.72 14.76 5.12
C ILE A 156 -7.99 13.50 4.64
N HIS A 157 -6.64 13.51 4.67
CA HIS A 157 -5.78 12.39 4.36
C HIS A 157 -6.08 11.23 5.29
N GLU A 158 -6.18 11.47 6.61
CA GLU A 158 -6.55 10.45 7.59
C GLU A 158 -7.91 9.81 7.30
N LEU A 159 -8.97 10.62 7.10
CA LEU A 159 -10.32 10.11 6.86
C LEU A 159 -10.43 9.31 5.57
N ILE A 160 -9.88 9.83 4.47
CA ILE A 160 -9.85 9.11 3.20
C ILE A 160 -8.90 7.90 3.29
N GLY A 161 -7.88 7.94 4.15
CA GLY A 161 -6.97 6.84 4.42
C GLY A 161 -7.68 5.66 5.06
N LEU A 162 -8.56 5.92 6.05
CA LEU A 162 -9.43 4.89 6.63
C LEU A 162 -10.38 4.28 5.59
N ALA A 163 -10.99 5.12 4.75
CA ALA A 163 -11.84 4.63 3.65
C ALA A 163 -11.04 3.77 2.65
N THR A 164 -9.82 4.19 2.32
CA THR A 164 -8.89 3.44 1.45
C THR A 164 -8.55 2.08 2.07
N GLY A 165 -8.24 2.05 3.37
CA GLY A 165 -7.99 0.82 4.11
C GLY A 165 -9.20 -0.13 4.08
N ALA A 166 -10.41 0.37 4.23
CA ALA A 166 -11.63 -0.43 4.08
C ALA A 166 -11.78 -0.99 2.65
N CYS A 167 -11.50 -0.19 1.62
CA CYS A 167 -11.48 -0.68 0.23
C CYS A 167 -10.45 -1.79 0.02
N VAL A 168 -9.26 -1.70 0.63
CA VAL A 168 -8.23 -2.75 0.58
C VAL A 168 -8.72 -4.04 1.24
N VAL A 169 -9.40 -3.97 2.40
CA VAL A 169 -10.00 -5.14 3.04
C VAL A 169 -11.06 -5.79 2.14
N VAL A 170 -11.95 -4.99 1.54
CA VAL A 170 -12.95 -5.51 0.59
C VAL A 170 -12.27 -6.17 -0.61
N PHE A 171 -11.18 -5.59 -1.12
CA PHE A 171 -10.39 -6.17 -2.21
C PHE A 171 -9.79 -7.53 -1.81
N TRP A 172 -9.23 -7.65 -0.60
CA TRP A 172 -8.74 -8.93 -0.09
C TRP A 172 -9.83 -9.99 0.03
N ILE A 173 -11.03 -9.62 0.49
CA ILE A 173 -12.19 -10.52 0.56
C ILE A 173 -12.57 -11.00 -0.85
N HIS A 174 -12.62 -10.09 -1.82
CA HIS A 174 -12.92 -10.41 -3.23
C HIS A 174 -11.89 -11.38 -3.82
N VAL A 175 -10.60 -11.08 -3.69
CA VAL A 175 -9.49 -11.95 -4.13
C VAL A 175 -9.58 -13.33 -3.48
N SER A 176 -9.87 -13.38 -2.18
CA SER A 176 -9.97 -14.64 -1.43
C SER A 176 -11.14 -15.50 -1.90
N ARG A 177 -12.31 -14.87 -2.12
CA ARG A 177 -13.51 -15.55 -2.63
C ARG A 177 -13.32 -16.10 -4.04
N ASN A 178 -12.55 -15.40 -4.87
CA ASN A 178 -12.28 -15.81 -6.25
C ASN A 178 -11.11 -16.81 -6.38
N GLY A 179 -10.42 -17.14 -5.27
CA GLY A 179 -9.27 -18.05 -5.29
C GLY A 179 -8.02 -17.44 -5.94
N ASP A 180 -7.97 -16.11 -6.10
CA ASP A 180 -6.91 -15.41 -6.85
C ASP A 180 -5.62 -15.19 -6.06
N LEU A 181 -5.61 -15.52 -4.77
CA LEU A 181 -4.42 -15.47 -3.92
C LEU A 181 -3.22 -16.19 -4.54
N ARG A 182 -3.44 -17.38 -5.12
CA ARG A 182 -2.39 -18.17 -5.77
C ARG A 182 -1.91 -17.59 -7.09
N ILE A 183 -2.68 -16.69 -7.69
CA ILE A 183 -2.34 -15.99 -8.93
C ILE A 183 -1.54 -14.73 -8.61
N LEU A 184 -1.98 -13.96 -7.61
CA LEU A 184 -1.31 -12.74 -7.17
C LEU A 184 -0.01 -13.01 -6.44
N LEU A 185 0.04 -14.04 -5.60
CA LEU A 185 1.21 -14.37 -4.79
C LEU A 185 1.55 -15.86 -4.96
N PRO A 186 2.12 -16.25 -6.12
CA PRO A 186 2.38 -17.64 -6.44
C PRO A 186 3.67 -18.12 -5.76
N TRP A 187 3.63 -18.31 -4.44
CA TRP A 187 4.80 -18.65 -3.59
C TRP A 187 5.47 -20.00 -3.86
N ASN A 188 4.93 -20.81 -4.79
CA ASN A 188 5.49 -22.12 -5.12
C ASN A 188 6.55 -22.03 -6.23
N GLN A 189 7.33 -23.10 -6.40
CA GLN A 189 8.41 -23.15 -7.39
C GLN A 189 7.92 -22.94 -8.83
N ALA A 190 6.75 -23.46 -9.18
CA ALA A 190 6.16 -23.28 -10.50
C ALA A 190 5.81 -21.80 -10.78
N GLY A 191 5.30 -21.11 -9.76
CA GLY A 191 5.02 -19.69 -9.75
C GLY A 191 6.28 -18.84 -9.93
N ALA A 192 7.29 -19.10 -9.11
CA ALA A 192 8.60 -18.44 -9.22
C ALA A 192 9.23 -18.65 -10.62
N ALA A 193 9.14 -19.86 -11.18
CA ALA A 193 9.60 -20.14 -12.53
C ALA A 193 8.81 -19.37 -13.59
N ALA A 194 7.48 -19.23 -13.44
CA ALA A 194 6.65 -18.44 -14.34
C ALA A 194 7.01 -16.95 -14.29
N ILE A 195 7.18 -16.39 -13.09
CA ILE A 195 7.63 -14.99 -12.88
C ILE A 195 9.02 -14.80 -13.52
N GLY A 196 9.95 -15.73 -13.28
CA GLY A 196 11.29 -15.69 -13.86
C GLY A 196 11.27 -15.68 -15.39
N ARG A 197 10.50 -16.58 -16.02
CA ARG A 197 10.34 -16.61 -17.49
C ARG A 197 9.80 -15.30 -18.04
N ASP A 198 8.79 -14.74 -17.40
CA ASP A 198 8.21 -13.45 -17.79
C ASP A 198 9.23 -12.31 -17.65
N LEU A 199 10.00 -12.29 -16.56
CA LEU A 199 11.04 -11.30 -16.30
C LEU A 199 12.18 -11.40 -17.34
N PHE A 200 12.69 -12.59 -17.61
CA PHE A 200 13.71 -12.79 -18.65
C PHE A 200 13.17 -12.47 -20.05
N GLY A 201 11.90 -12.79 -20.32
CA GLY A 201 11.21 -12.38 -21.54
C GLY A 201 11.18 -10.86 -21.68
N LEU A 202 10.81 -10.17 -20.61
CA LEU A 202 10.74 -8.72 -20.56
C LEU A 202 12.11 -8.06 -20.79
N LEU A 203 13.16 -8.59 -20.16
CA LEU A 203 14.55 -8.14 -20.40
C LEU A 203 15.01 -8.37 -21.85
N ARG A 204 14.38 -9.30 -22.58
CA ARG A 204 14.59 -9.55 -24.02
C ARG A 204 13.60 -8.78 -24.91
N GLY A 205 12.86 -7.81 -24.35
CA GLY A 205 11.89 -6.99 -25.08
C GLY A 205 10.56 -7.68 -25.38
N ARG A 206 10.28 -8.85 -24.80
CA ARG A 206 8.99 -9.55 -24.93
C ARG A 206 8.09 -9.20 -23.75
N LEU A 207 7.01 -8.47 -24.00
CA LEU A 207 6.04 -8.17 -22.95
C LEU A 207 5.32 -9.45 -22.51
N PRO A 208 5.24 -9.73 -21.19
CA PRO A 208 4.43 -10.82 -20.67
C PRO A 208 2.94 -10.61 -21.02
N PRO A 209 2.15 -11.66 -21.30
CA PRO A 209 0.72 -11.49 -21.58
C PRO A 209 -0.02 -10.81 -20.42
N ALA A 210 -0.95 -9.91 -20.74
CA ALA A 210 -1.88 -9.29 -19.80
C ALA A 210 -3.03 -10.26 -19.42
N GLY A 211 -3.78 -9.92 -18.37
CA GLY A 211 -4.94 -10.69 -17.91
C GLY A 211 -4.71 -11.56 -16.68
N ARG A 212 -5.75 -12.31 -16.29
CA ARG A 212 -5.79 -13.15 -15.08
C ARG A 212 -5.00 -14.45 -15.28
N ARG A 213 -3.70 -14.42 -14.98
CA ARG A 213 -2.82 -15.61 -15.07
C ARG A 213 -1.67 -15.56 -14.06
N VAL A 214 -1.09 -16.72 -13.75
CA VAL A 214 0.15 -16.77 -12.96
C VAL A 214 1.30 -16.18 -13.79
N GLY A 215 2.06 -15.25 -13.20
CA GLY A 215 3.22 -14.63 -13.84
C GLY A 215 3.62 -13.30 -13.22
N LEU A 216 4.50 -12.57 -13.91
CA LEU A 216 5.08 -11.32 -13.42
C LEU A 216 4.02 -10.22 -13.18
N SER A 217 3.05 -10.08 -14.08
CA SER A 217 2.02 -9.03 -13.98
C SER A 217 1.15 -9.17 -12.73
N SER A 218 0.64 -10.38 -12.46
CA SER A 218 -0.15 -10.66 -11.27
C SER A 218 0.69 -10.62 -9.99
N PHE A 219 1.97 -11.03 -10.06
CA PHE A 219 2.88 -10.88 -8.94
C PHE A 219 3.10 -9.42 -8.55
N VAL A 220 3.34 -8.54 -9.53
CA VAL A 220 3.48 -7.10 -9.29
C VAL A 220 2.20 -6.51 -8.69
N HIS A 221 1.01 -6.92 -9.16
CA HIS A 221 -0.25 -6.53 -8.50
C HIS A 221 -0.33 -7.00 -7.04
N GLY A 222 0.09 -8.23 -6.76
CA GLY A 222 0.16 -8.76 -5.40
C GLY A 222 1.08 -7.93 -4.50
N LEU A 223 2.25 -7.52 -5.02
CA LEU A 223 3.18 -6.63 -4.30
C LEU A 223 2.57 -5.24 -4.05
N GLY A 224 1.87 -4.67 -5.03
CA GLY A 224 1.15 -3.41 -4.86
C GLY A 224 0.08 -3.50 -3.77
N LEU A 225 -0.71 -4.58 -3.76
CA LEU A 225 -1.72 -4.82 -2.73
C LEU A 225 -1.09 -5.02 -1.34
N LEU A 226 0.07 -5.67 -1.25
CA LEU A 226 0.81 -5.84 0.01
C LEU A 226 1.36 -4.51 0.53
N ALA A 227 1.91 -3.66 -0.35
CA ALA A 227 2.36 -2.31 0.01
C ALA A 227 1.20 -1.44 0.51
N LEU A 228 0.04 -1.48 -0.17
CA LEU A 228 -1.18 -0.82 0.28
C LEU A 228 -1.66 -1.33 1.65
N THR A 229 -1.55 -2.64 1.90
CA THR A 229 -1.92 -3.24 3.20
C THR A 229 -0.99 -2.73 4.31
N GLY A 230 0.32 -2.67 4.07
CA GLY A 230 1.28 -2.12 5.03
C GLY A 230 1.06 -0.63 5.31
N SER A 231 0.80 0.17 4.28
CA SER A 231 0.45 1.59 4.42
C SER A 231 -0.86 1.78 5.20
N GLY A 232 -1.91 1.03 4.85
CA GLY A 232 -3.20 1.09 5.55
C GLY A 232 -3.09 0.68 7.02
N PHE A 233 -2.29 -0.34 7.33
CA PHE A 233 -2.07 -0.80 8.70
C PHE A 233 -1.30 0.23 9.54
N THR A 234 -0.18 0.75 9.04
CA THR A 234 0.60 1.80 9.72
C THR A 234 -0.19 3.10 9.86
N GLY A 235 -0.97 3.48 8.84
CA GLY A 235 -1.85 4.64 8.88
C GLY A 235 -2.99 4.50 9.90
N LEU A 236 -3.56 3.30 10.05
CA LEU A 236 -4.55 3.02 11.08
C LEU A 236 -3.97 3.18 12.49
N ILE A 237 -2.72 2.73 12.72
CA ILE A 237 -2.04 2.92 14.00
C ILE A 237 -1.83 4.43 14.26
N LEU A 238 -1.31 5.17 13.27
CA LEU A 238 -1.11 6.62 13.39
C LEU A 238 -2.41 7.36 13.72
N PHE A 239 -3.52 6.96 13.09
CA PHE A 239 -4.83 7.54 13.37
C PHE A 239 -5.25 7.35 14.83
N PHE A 240 -4.94 6.22 15.46
CA PHE A 240 -5.25 6.01 16.88
C PHE A 240 -4.29 6.72 17.83
N LEU A 241 -3.05 6.96 17.41
CA LEU A 241 -2.08 7.74 18.19
C LEU A 241 -2.40 9.24 18.19
N ALA A 242 -2.90 9.77 17.07
CA ALA A 242 -3.13 11.20 16.89
C ALA A 242 -4.37 11.47 16.01
N PRO A 243 -5.58 11.12 16.47
CA PRO A 243 -6.77 11.20 15.63
C PRO A 243 -7.10 12.63 15.22
N LEU A 244 -7.43 12.83 13.94
CA LEU A 244 -7.95 14.08 13.38
C LEU A 244 -7.04 15.29 13.59
N GLY A 245 -5.72 15.06 13.52
CA GLY A 245 -4.71 16.10 13.75
C GLY A 245 -4.60 16.57 15.21
N SER A 246 -5.13 15.79 16.16
CA SER A 246 -4.84 16.01 17.58
C SER A 246 -3.35 15.80 17.87
N HIS A 247 -2.81 16.51 18.85
CA HIS A 247 -1.42 16.34 19.24
C HIS A 247 -1.26 15.08 20.08
N ALA A 248 -0.42 14.16 19.64
CA ALA A 248 0.03 13.04 20.45
C ALA A 248 0.68 13.55 21.75
N GLY A 249 0.53 12.81 22.85
CA GLY A 249 1.18 13.17 24.11
C GLY A 249 2.71 13.18 23.96
N PRO A 250 3.47 13.84 24.88
CA PRO A 250 4.93 13.86 24.80
C PRO A 250 5.59 12.46 24.80
N SER A 251 4.98 11.49 25.50
CA SER A 251 5.40 10.08 25.49
C SER A 251 5.20 9.40 24.12
N ASP A 252 4.18 9.85 23.39
CA ASP A 252 3.71 9.21 22.17
C ASP A 252 4.37 9.82 20.93
N ALA A 253 5.10 10.93 21.09
CA ALA A 253 5.77 11.63 19.99
C ALA A 253 6.86 10.79 19.32
N VAL A 254 7.59 9.97 20.08
CA VAL A 254 8.61 9.06 19.54
C VAL A 254 7.97 7.95 18.74
N ASP A 255 6.92 7.32 19.28
CA ASP A 255 6.18 6.24 18.61
C ASP A 255 5.48 6.75 17.35
N PHE A 256 4.87 7.93 17.42
CA PHE A 256 4.28 8.59 16.25
C PHE A 256 5.31 8.87 15.17
N THR A 257 6.50 9.35 15.54
CA THR A 257 7.59 9.64 14.60
C THR A 257 8.06 8.35 13.92
N ASN A 258 8.35 7.30 14.70
CA ASN A 258 8.80 6.02 14.15
C ASN A 258 7.74 5.40 13.22
N MET A 259 6.48 5.38 13.66
CA MET A 259 5.38 4.84 12.85
C MET A 259 5.13 5.67 11.58
N SER A 260 5.35 6.99 11.63
CA SER A 260 5.27 7.88 10.47
C SER A 260 6.38 7.61 9.45
N LEU A 261 7.58 7.22 9.89
CA LEU A 261 8.65 6.77 8.98
C LEU A 261 8.27 5.46 8.28
N ASP A 262 7.72 4.50 9.00
CA ASP A 262 7.24 3.24 8.43
C ASP A 262 6.09 3.47 7.43
N HIS A 263 5.13 4.33 7.79
CA HIS A 263 4.04 4.71 6.88
C HIS A 263 4.56 5.38 5.61
N LYS A 264 5.53 6.29 5.75
CA LYS A 264 6.20 6.94 4.61
C LYS A 264 6.93 5.93 3.72
N PHE A 265 7.62 4.96 4.31
CA PHE A 265 8.29 3.89 3.55
C PHE A 265 7.31 3.14 2.65
N PHE A 266 6.14 2.73 3.17
CA PHE A 266 5.11 2.12 2.33
C PHE A 266 4.56 3.09 1.27
N GLY A 267 4.40 4.37 1.61
CA GLY A 267 4.04 5.42 0.64
C GLY A 267 5.01 5.52 -0.54
N GLU A 268 6.32 5.44 -0.28
CA GLU A 268 7.36 5.43 -1.33
C GLU A 268 7.29 4.16 -2.20
N LEU A 269 7.02 2.99 -1.60
CA LEU A 269 6.78 1.75 -2.35
C LEU A 269 5.54 1.85 -3.25
N ILE A 270 4.46 2.47 -2.77
CA ILE A 270 3.23 2.65 -3.54
C ILE A 270 3.47 3.64 -4.70
N TRP A 271 4.24 4.72 -4.50
CA TRP A 271 4.66 5.61 -5.59
C TRP A 271 5.45 4.85 -6.68
N ALA A 272 6.44 4.07 -6.27
CA ALA A 272 7.23 3.25 -7.20
C ALA A 272 6.35 2.25 -7.97
N TYR A 273 5.44 1.58 -7.25
CA TYR A 273 4.45 0.68 -7.85
C TYR A 273 3.56 1.42 -8.86
N LEU A 274 2.97 2.57 -8.49
CA LEU A 274 2.03 3.29 -9.35
C LEU A 274 2.71 3.75 -10.65
N ILE A 275 3.91 4.33 -10.56
CA ILE A 275 4.67 4.75 -11.74
C ILE A 275 4.97 3.55 -12.63
N GLY A 276 5.51 2.47 -12.07
CA GLY A 276 5.79 1.25 -12.84
C GLY A 276 4.53 0.68 -13.48
N HIS A 277 3.46 0.54 -12.71
CA HIS A 277 2.18 -0.01 -13.12
C HIS A 277 1.57 0.78 -14.29
N VAL A 278 1.52 2.11 -14.19
CA VAL A 278 1.01 2.98 -15.26
C VAL A 278 1.89 2.89 -16.52
N LEU A 279 3.22 2.90 -16.37
CA LEU A 279 4.13 2.75 -17.51
C LEU A 279 3.92 1.40 -18.23
N PHE A 280 3.76 0.30 -17.49
CA PHE A 280 3.48 -1.01 -18.08
C PHE A 280 2.10 -1.08 -18.73
N ALA A 281 1.07 -0.49 -18.11
CA ALA A 281 -0.27 -0.43 -18.69
C ALA A 281 -0.27 0.35 -20.02
N LEU A 282 0.43 1.47 -20.09
CA LEU A 282 0.62 2.23 -21.33
C LEU A 282 1.41 1.44 -22.37
N LEU A 283 2.51 0.79 -21.99
CA LEU A 283 3.31 -0.03 -22.89
C LEU A 283 2.50 -1.18 -23.49
N HIS A 284 1.63 -1.80 -22.69
CA HIS A 284 0.67 -2.79 -23.13
C HIS A 284 -0.36 -2.21 -24.09
N GLN A 285 -0.96 -1.07 -23.74
CA GLN A 285 -1.92 -0.38 -24.60
C GLN A 285 -1.35 -0.09 -25.99
N PHE A 286 -0.09 0.37 -26.07
CA PHE A 286 0.55 0.69 -27.34
C PHE A 286 0.97 -0.54 -28.16
N ARG A 287 1.19 -1.70 -27.53
CA ARG A 287 1.68 -2.91 -28.23
C ARG A 287 0.60 -3.92 -28.58
N SER A 288 -0.34 -4.17 -27.68
CA SER A 288 -1.38 -5.20 -27.88
C SER A 288 -2.75 -4.61 -28.16
N GLY A 289 -2.94 -3.30 -27.96
CA GLY A 289 -4.26 -2.68 -27.93
C GLY A 289 -5.11 -3.19 -26.75
N HIS A 290 -6.15 -2.43 -26.41
CA HIS A 290 -7.30 -2.90 -25.61
C HIS A 290 -7.13 -3.16 -24.09
N VAL A 291 -5.96 -2.97 -23.47
CA VAL A 291 -5.81 -3.22 -22.01
C VAL A 291 -6.53 -2.18 -21.16
N LEU A 292 -6.38 -0.89 -21.48
CA LEU A 292 -7.07 0.18 -20.72
C LEU A 292 -8.59 0.14 -20.96
N GLY A 293 -9.00 -0.22 -22.19
CA GLY A 293 -10.40 -0.39 -22.53
C GLY A 293 -11.08 -1.51 -21.74
N GLY A 294 -10.38 -2.63 -21.51
CA GLY A 294 -10.94 -3.76 -20.76
C GLY A 294 -11.22 -3.42 -19.29
N ILE A 295 -10.27 -2.80 -18.59
CA ILE A 295 -10.43 -2.54 -17.15
C ILE A 295 -11.27 -1.30 -16.83
N PHE A 296 -11.22 -0.26 -17.69
CA PHE A 296 -11.85 1.04 -17.40
C PHE A 296 -13.21 1.25 -18.08
N ARG A 297 -13.59 0.41 -19.05
CA ARG A 297 -14.93 0.49 -19.66
C ARG A 297 -15.91 -0.32 -18.83
N PHE A 298 -17.06 0.28 -18.50
CA PHE A 298 -18.17 -0.47 -17.93
C PHE A 298 -18.87 -1.29 -19.03
N PRO A 299 -19.31 -2.53 -18.75
CA PRO A 299 -20.18 -3.25 -19.67
C PRO A 299 -21.39 -2.38 -19.97
N SER A 300 -21.59 -2.04 -21.24
CA SER A 300 -22.84 -1.39 -21.64
C SER A 300 -23.94 -2.42 -21.46
N GLU A 301 -24.89 -2.15 -20.56
CA GLU A 301 -26.07 -2.97 -20.38
C GLU A 301 -26.73 -3.13 -21.75
N LYS A 302 -26.76 -4.37 -22.28
CA LYS A 302 -27.53 -4.66 -23.49
C LYS A 302 -28.97 -4.30 -23.15
N ARG A 303 -29.50 -3.24 -23.76
CA ARG A 303 -30.93 -2.92 -23.64
C ARG A 303 -31.73 -4.16 -24.03
N PRO A 304 -32.56 -4.71 -23.14
CA PRO A 304 -33.50 -5.75 -23.52
C PRO A 304 -34.52 -5.13 -24.49
N GLY A 305 -34.54 -5.59 -25.75
CA GLY A 305 -35.57 -5.21 -26.73
C GLY A 305 -35.16 -4.21 -27.82
N ALA A 306 -33.90 -4.27 -28.30
CA ALA A 306 -33.52 -3.63 -29.56
C ALA A 306 -33.40 -4.69 -30.68
N ASP A 307 -34.49 -5.43 -30.91
CA ASP A 307 -34.72 -6.28 -32.08
C ASP A 307 -36.04 -5.88 -32.73
#